data_AF-A0A7R8ZFE0-F1
#
_entry.id   AF-A0A7R8ZFE0-F1
#
_cell.length_a   1.000
_cell.length_b   1.000
_cell.length_c   1.000
_cell.angle_alpha   90.00
_cell.angle_beta   90.00
_cell.angle_gamma   90.00
#
_symmetry.space_group_name_H-M   'P 1'
#
loop_
_entity.id
_entity.type
_entity.pdbx_description
1 polymer ?
#
loop_
_entity_poly.entity_id
_entity_poly.type
_entity_poly.pdbx_seq_one_letter_code
_entity_poly.pdbx_strand_id
1 'polypeptide(L)'
;TELVFPACVVNGTGVSKTFQILYRNEEVLLNDVIMFRVHILVDSHKIEDTLERADFTLLVELWFTDQTFGPDQHSSISCVSSRSLQLNFSPTKGLHYHLPVLFDYFHLAAVTLTIHASLVALHQPYI
;
A
#
# COMPACT_ATOMS: atom_id res chain seq x y z
N THR A 1 20.26 3.33 9.31
CA THR A 1 18.92 3.22 9.92
C THR A 1 18.80 1.85 10.54
N GLU A 2 18.55 1.75 11.84
CA GLU A 2 18.39 0.47 12.53
C GLU A 2 16.98 -0.10 12.26
N LEU A 3 16.93 -1.38 11.89
CA LEU A 3 15.70 -2.11 11.61
C LEU A 3 15.09 -2.61 12.93
N VAL A 4 13.86 -2.19 13.24
CA VAL A 4 13.14 -2.64 14.43
C VAL A 4 12.29 -3.88 14.11
N PHE A 5 11.54 -3.82 13.00
CA PHE A 5 10.73 -4.93 12.51
C PHE A 5 10.84 -5.07 10.99
N PRO A 6 10.90 -6.29 10.44
CA PRO A 6 10.83 -6.50 9.00
C PRO A 6 9.43 -6.16 8.47
N ALA A 7 9.30 -5.99 7.16
CA ALA A 7 8.00 -5.90 6.52
C ALA A 7 7.18 -7.18 6.76
N CYS A 8 5.88 -7.03 6.96
CA CYS A 8 4.98 -8.13 7.27
C CYS A 8 3.56 -7.86 6.76
N VAL A 9 2.69 -8.85 6.89
CA VAL A 9 1.25 -8.70 6.64
C VAL A 9 0.50 -8.83 7.95
N VAL A 10 -0.31 -7.84 8.29
CA VAL A 10 -1.13 -7.80 9.51
C VAL A 10 -2.58 -7.64 9.09
N ASN A 11 -3.41 -8.64 9.38
CA ASN A 11 -4.85 -8.64 9.06
C ASN A 11 -5.16 -8.34 7.57
N GLY A 12 -4.29 -8.79 6.66
CA GLY A 12 -4.43 -8.55 5.21
C GLY A 12 -3.85 -7.23 4.72
N THR A 13 -3.36 -6.37 5.63
CA THR A 13 -2.67 -5.12 5.31
C THR A 13 -1.17 -5.37 5.25
N GLY A 14 -0.51 -4.91 4.19
CA GLY A 14 0.94 -4.91 4.11
C GLY A 14 1.54 -3.78 4.96
N VAL A 15 2.48 -4.11 5.82
CA VAL A 15 3.21 -3.18 6.67
C VAL A 15 4.66 -3.17 6.21
N SER A 16 5.19 -2.01 5.84
CA SER A 16 6.60 -1.87 5.50
C SER A 16 7.47 -2.11 6.73
N LYS A 17 8.77 -2.29 6.52
CA LYS A 17 9.67 -2.43 7.66
C LYS A 17 9.59 -1.21 8.57
N THR A 18 9.68 -1.45 9.88
CA THR A 18 9.73 -0.40 10.89
C THR A 18 11.19 -0.10 11.22
N PHE A 19 11.54 1.18 11.25
CA PHE A 19 12.90 1.61 11.47
C PHE A 19 12.94 2.93 12.24
N GLN A 20 14.05 3.17 12.91
CA GLN A 20 14.26 4.42 13.64
C GLN A 20 14.81 5.50 12.71
N ILE A 21 14.18 6.67 12.72
CA ILE A 21 14.68 7.89 12.07
C ILE A 21 15.42 8.73 13.12
N LEU A 22 16.63 9.19 12.79
CA LEU A 22 17.46 10.00 13.69
C LEU A 22 17.58 11.46 13.23
N TYR A 23 17.36 11.72 11.93
CA TYR A 23 17.60 13.04 11.33
C TYR A 23 16.39 13.55 10.55
N ARG A 24 16.23 14.89 10.48
CA ARG A 24 15.08 15.55 9.84
C ARG A 24 14.98 15.34 8.32
N ASN A 25 16.07 14.99 7.66
CA ASN A 25 16.14 14.78 6.21
C ASN A 25 16.75 13.39 5.90
N GLU A 26 16.35 12.37 6.65
CA GLU A 26 16.83 11.01 6.43
C GLU A 26 16.06 10.36 5.27
N GLU A 27 16.79 9.80 4.30
CA GLU A 27 16.25 8.95 3.26
C GLU A 27 16.55 7.49 3.57
N VAL A 28 15.52 6.65 3.53
CA VAL A 28 15.63 5.22 3.81
C VAL A 28 15.04 4.44 2.64
N LEU A 29 15.83 3.55 2.05
CA LEU A 29 15.35 2.63 1.04
C LEU A 29 14.47 1.58 1.71
N LEU A 30 13.17 1.54 1.41
CA LEU A 30 12.26 0.51 1.92
C LEU A 30 12.55 -0.84 1.27
N ASN A 31 12.48 -0.91 -0.07
CA ASN A 31 12.64 -2.15 -0.86
C ASN A 31 11.69 -3.29 -0.43
N ASP A 32 10.58 -2.94 0.20
CA ASP A 32 9.54 -3.89 0.61
C ASP A 32 8.61 -4.17 -0.57
N VAL A 33 8.19 -5.43 -0.72
CA VAL A 33 7.24 -5.86 -1.76
C VAL A 33 6.02 -6.47 -1.10
N ILE A 34 4.85 -5.91 -1.39
CA ILE A 34 3.56 -6.40 -0.89
C ILE A 34 2.78 -6.97 -2.08
N MET A 35 2.50 -8.27 -2.02
CA MET A 35 1.72 -8.98 -3.03
C MET A 35 0.25 -8.96 -2.65
N PHE A 36 -0.62 -8.64 -3.61
CA PHE A 36 -2.07 -8.65 -3.41
C PHE A 36 -2.79 -9.31 -4.58
N ARG A 37 -4.01 -9.78 -4.33
CA ARG A 37 -4.91 -10.33 -5.34
C ARG A 37 -6.32 -9.82 -5.09
N VAL A 38 -6.98 -9.38 -6.16
CA VAL A 38 -8.37 -8.91 -6.12
C VAL A 38 -9.23 -9.82 -6.99
N HIS A 39 -10.42 -10.15 -6.50
CA HIS A 39 -11.43 -10.88 -7.24
C HIS A 39 -12.62 -9.96 -7.49
N ILE A 40 -13.00 -9.81 -8.76
CA ILE A 40 -14.10 -8.94 -9.19
C ILE A 40 -15.08 -9.80 -9.97
N LEU A 41 -16.37 -9.64 -9.65
CA LEU A 41 -17.44 -10.21 -10.46
C LEU A 41 -17.66 -9.34 -11.69
N VAL A 42 -17.67 -9.97 -12.86
CA VAL A 42 -17.83 -9.30 -14.15
C VAL A 42 -19.03 -9.84 -14.91
N ASP A 43 -19.74 -8.97 -15.62
CA ASP A 43 -20.71 -9.38 -16.63
C ASP A 43 -19.96 -9.90 -17.85
N SER A 44 -20.25 -11.14 -18.27
CA SER A 44 -19.59 -11.78 -19.41
C SER A 44 -19.76 -11.01 -20.73
N HIS A 45 -20.80 -10.18 -20.85
CA HIS A 45 -21.02 -9.35 -22.03
C HIS A 45 -20.40 -7.96 -21.92
N LYS A 46 -19.88 -7.56 -20.75
CA LYS A 46 -19.36 -6.22 -20.47
C LYS A 46 -18.09 -6.26 -19.62
N ILE A 47 -17.18 -7.19 -19.92
CA ILE A 47 -15.99 -7.45 -19.10
C ILE A 47 -15.09 -6.21 -19.03
N GLU A 48 -14.70 -5.65 -20.17
CA GLU A 48 -13.83 -4.47 -20.25
C GLU A 48 -14.44 -3.29 -19.49
N ASP A 49 -15.66 -2.93 -19.86
CA ASP A 49 -16.53 -1.96 -19.20
C ASP A 49 -16.59 -2.11 -17.67
N THR A 50 -16.72 -3.34 -17.16
CA THR A 50 -16.84 -3.61 -15.72
C THR A 50 -15.50 -3.41 -15.03
N LEU A 51 -14.41 -3.86 -15.65
CA LEU A 51 -13.07 -3.72 -15.13
C LEU A 51 -12.58 -2.26 -15.16
N GLU A 52 -12.93 -1.48 -16.18
CA GLU A 52 -12.61 -0.05 -16.26
C GLU A 52 -13.35 0.79 -15.22
N ARG A 53 -14.59 0.39 -14.87
CA ARG A 53 -15.39 1.05 -13.83
C ARG A 53 -15.09 0.55 -12.41
N ALA A 54 -14.24 -0.46 -12.27
CA ALA A 54 -13.87 -0.96 -10.95
C ALA A 54 -13.09 0.11 -10.19
N ASP A 55 -13.59 0.46 -8.99
CA ASP A 55 -12.93 1.42 -8.12
C ASP A 55 -11.85 0.72 -7.30
N PHE A 56 -10.59 0.96 -7.66
CA PHE A 56 -9.46 0.54 -6.86
C PHE A 56 -8.97 1.73 -6.05
N THR A 57 -9.02 1.61 -4.73
CA THR A 57 -8.45 2.60 -3.82
C THR A 57 -7.35 1.95 -2.97
N LEU A 58 -6.17 2.56 -2.95
CA LEU A 58 -5.08 2.20 -2.05
C LEU A 58 -4.99 3.21 -0.92
N LEU A 59 -5.16 2.75 0.32
CA LEU A 59 -4.91 3.55 1.51
C LEU A 59 -3.45 3.35 1.93
N VAL A 60 -2.71 4.45 2.02
CA VAL A 60 -1.32 4.48 2.50
C VAL A 60 -1.30 5.24 3.81
N GLU A 61 -0.80 4.61 4.87
CA GLU A 61 -0.76 5.17 6.21
C GLU A 61 0.68 5.40 6.66
N LEU A 62 0.90 6.50 7.37
CA LEU A 62 2.12 6.78 8.11
C LEU A 62 1.87 6.47 9.58
N TRP A 63 2.62 5.49 10.09
CA TRP A 63 2.58 5.11 11.49
C TRP A 63 3.86 5.60 12.18
N PHE A 64 3.71 6.24 13.34
CA PHE A 64 4.82 6.88 14.05
C PHE A 64 4.64 6.81 15.58
N THR A 65 5.76 6.83 16.27
CA THR A 65 5.86 7.02 17.72
C THR A 65 7.16 7.73 18.07
N ASP A 66 7.10 8.59 19.09
CA ASP A 66 8.26 9.22 19.71
C ASP A 66 8.73 8.46 20.97
N GLN A 67 8.06 7.37 21.33
CA GLN A 67 8.41 6.51 22.45
C GLN A 67 9.33 5.37 22.01
N THR A 68 9.91 4.67 22.99
CA THR A 68 10.60 3.41 22.72
C THR A 68 9.61 2.44 22.06
N PHE A 69 10.06 1.82 20.96
CA PHE A 69 9.28 0.86 20.20
C PHE A 69 10.08 -0.42 20.02
N GLY A 70 9.44 -1.56 20.22
CA GLY A 70 10.07 -2.87 20.16
C GLY A 70 9.04 -4.00 20.31
N PRO A 71 9.49 -5.27 20.33
CA PRO A 71 8.64 -6.47 20.32
C PRO A 71 7.54 -6.49 21.40
N ASP A 72 7.78 -5.89 22.56
CA ASP A 72 6.82 -5.92 23.67
C ASP A 72 5.91 -4.67 23.73
N GLN A 73 6.09 -3.71 22.80
CA GLN A 73 5.54 -2.34 22.88
C GLN A 73 4.71 -1.97 21.65
N HIS A 74 3.97 -2.92 21.08
CA HIS A 74 3.18 -2.70 19.86
C HIS A 74 2.12 -1.59 19.98
N SER A 75 1.66 -1.24 21.19
CA SER A 75 0.62 -0.24 21.41
C SER A 75 1.11 1.21 21.41
N SER A 76 2.42 1.47 21.37
CA SER A 76 2.94 2.85 21.41
C SER A 76 3.00 3.53 20.04
N ILE A 77 2.84 2.78 18.94
CA ILE A 77 2.76 3.31 17.58
C ILE A 77 1.32 3.62 17.17
N SER A 78 1.14 4.72 16.45
CA SER A 78 -0.19 5.17 15.99
C SER A 78 -0.14 5.68 14.55
N CYS A 79 -1.27 5.60 13.85
CA CYS A 79 -1.43 6.21 12.54
C CYS A 79 -1.52 7.74 12.70
N VAL A 80 -0.54 8.46 12.14
CA VAL A 80 -0.42 9.92 12.28
C VAL A 80 -0.81 10.68 11.02
N SER A 81 -0.90 10.00 9.88
CA SER A 81 -1.37 10.57 8.60
C SER A 81 -1.77 9.44 7.65
N SER A 82 -2.70 9.70 6.75
CA SER A 82 -3.12 8.75 5.72
C SER A 82 -3.39 9.43 4.39
N ARG A 83 -3.28 8.65 3.30
CA ARG A 83 -3.53 9.08 1.92
C ARG A 83 -4.29 7.99 1.18
N SER A 84 -5.43 8.37 0.61
CA SER A 84 -6.18 7.51 -0.32
C SER A 84 -5.78 7.82 -1.75
N LEU A 85 -5.26 6.83 -2.45
CA LEU A 85 -4.92 6.91 -3.87
C LEU A 85 -6.01 6.18 -4.67
N GLN A 86 -6.72 6.91 -5.52
CA GLN A 86 -7.59 6.30 -6.52
C GLN A 86 -6.76 5.79 -7.69
N LEU A 87 -6.89 4.51 -7.98
CA LEU A 87 -6.14 3.80 -9.00
C LEU A 87 -7.10 3.38 -10.11
N ASN A 88 -6.72 3.69 -11.34
CA ASN A 88 -7.47 3.37 -12.54
C ASN A 88 -6.93 2.06 -13.11
N PHE A 89 -7.79 1.06 -13.19
CA PHE A 89 -7.47 -0.22 -13.80
C PHE A 89 -7.79 -0.21 -15.29
N SER A 90 -6.80 -0.52 -16.11
CA SER A 90 -7.02 -0.81 -17.52
C SER A 90 -7.14 -2.33 -17.72
N PRO A 91 -8.16 -2.86 -18.42
CA PRO A 91 -8.29 -4.29 -18.66
C PRO A 91 -7.08 -4.90 -19.41
N THR A 92 -6.51 -4.13 -20.34
CA THR A 92 -5.42 -4.58 -21.22
C THR A 92 -4.04 -4.25 -20.66
N LYS A 93 -3.92 -3.20 -19.83
CA LYS A 93 -2.64 -2.77 -19.27
C LYS A 93 -2.51 -3.09 -17.78
N GLY A 94 -3.59 -3.12 -17.02
CA GLY A 94 -3.60 -3.29 -15.57
C GLY A 94 -3.43 -1.97 -14.79
N LEU A 95 -2.91 -2.06 -13.57
CA LEU A 95 -2.45 -0.92 -12.77
C LEU A 95 -0.97 -0.66 -13.04
N HIS A 96 -0.61 0.57 -13.34
CA HIS A 96 0.78 0.98 -13.55
C HIS A 96 1.00 2.39 -13.00
N TYR A 97 1.58 2.46 -11.80
CA TYR A 97 1.88 3.74 -11.14
C TYR A 97 3.30 3.74 -10.61
N HIS A 98 3.96 4.89 -10.72
CA HIS A 98 5.18 5.21 -10.00
C HIS A 98 5.07 6.66 -9.55
N LEU A 99 4.84 6.88 -8.26
CA LEU A 99 4.55 8.21 -7.73
C LEU A 99 5.01 8.38 -6.28
N PRO A 100 5.40 9.60 -5.88
CA PRO A 100 5.58 9.95 -4.48
C PRO A 100 4.23 10.19 -3.80
N VAL A 101 4.08 9.68 -2.58
CA VAL A 101 2.98 9.98 -1.67
C VAL A 101 3.53 10.88 -0.58
N LEU A 102 3.05 12.12 -0.52
CA LEU A 102 3.42 13.09 0.50
C LEU A 102 2.41 13.06 1.66
N PHE A 103 2.90 12.90 2.87
CA PHE A 103 2.12 12.99 4.11
C PHE A 103 2.00 14.46 4.58
N ASP A 104 1.18 14.68 5.63
CA ASP A 104 0.79 16.01 6.08
C ASP A 104 1.94 16.87 6.63
N TYR A 105 1.76 18.19 6.64
CA TYR A 105 2.76 19.16 7.10
C TYR A 105 3.23 18.95 8.55
N PHE A 106 2.41 18.31 9.39
CA PHE A 106 2.79 17.98 10.77
C PHE A 106 3.81 16.84 10.85
N HIS A 107 3.79 15.90 9.89
CA HIS A 107 4.71 14.78 9.79
C HIS A 107 5.29 14.76 8.37
N LEU A 108 6.16 15.74 8.07
CA LEU A 108 6.79 15.94 6.76
C LEU A 108 7.57 14.69 6.33
N ALA A 109 6.89 13.78 5.66
CA ALA A 109 7.42 12.55 5.14
C ALA A 109 6.85 12.31 3.74
N ALA A 110 7.63 11.61 2.92
CA ALA A 110 7.17 11.14 1.63
C ALA A 110 7.66 9.71 1.41
N VAL A 111 6.85 8.93 0.69
CA VAL A 111 7.23 7.59 0.25
C VAL A 111 7.03 7.47 -1.25
N THR A 112 8.03 6.98 -1.97
CA THR A 112 7.87 6.65 -3.39
C THR A 112 7.31 5.25 -3.51
N LEU A 113 6.20 5.10 -4.23
CA LEU A 113 5.54 3.82 -4.45
C LEU A 113 5.53 3.46 -5.93
N THR A 114 5.73 2.17 -6.19
CA THR A 114 5.49 1.56 -7.50
C THR A 114 4.37 0.54 -7.35
N ILE A 115 3.33 0.65 -8.17
CA ILE A 115 2.15 -0.22 -8.11
C ILE A 115 1.97 -0.87 -9.47
N HIS A 116 1.98 -2.20 -9.47
CA HIS A 116 1.71 -3.02 -10.64
C HIS A 116 0.70 -4.12 -10.31
N ALA A 117 -0.29 -4.29 -11.17
CA ALA A 117 -1.21 -5.41 -11.15
C ALA A 117 -1.77 -5.64 -12.55
N SER A 118 -2.10 -6.87 -12.89
CA SER A 118 -2.69 -7.22 -14.17
C SER A 118 -3.84 -8.22 -13.98
N LEU A 119 -4.72 -8.31 -14.98
CA LEU A 119 -5.73 -9.36 -15.04
C LEU A 119 -5.02 -10.68 -15.35
N VAL A 120 -5.00 -11.59 -14.37
CA VAL A 120 -4.29 -12.87 -14.51
C VAL A 120 -5.20 -14.02 -14.94
N ALA A 121 -6.51 -13.92 -14.70
CA ALA A 121 -7.46 -14.96 -15.07
C ALA A 121 -8.90 -14.45 -15.10
N LEU A 122 -9.69 -15.06 -15.98
CA LEU A 122 -11.15 -14.94 -16.03
C LEU A 122 -11.74 -16.33 -15.90
N HIS A 123 -12.62 -16.54 -14.93
CA HIS A 123 -13.28 -17.81 -14.69
C HIS A 123 -14.79 -17.61 -14.65
N GLN A 124 -15.54 -18.58 -15.16
CA GLN A 124 -16.96 -18.65 -14.86
C GLN A 124 -17.13 -18.98 -13.37
N PRO A 125 -18.02 -18.29 -12.63
CA PRO A 125 -18.34 -18.68 -11.27
C PRO A 125 -18.90 -20.10 -11.31
N TYR A 126 -18.25 -21.02 -10.59
CA TYR A 126 -18.79 -22.36 -10.42
C TYR A 126 -20.11 -22.26 -9.66
N ILE A 127 -21.19 -22.80 -10.25
CA ILE A 127 -22.52 -22.93 -9.64
C ILE A 127 -22.49 -24.09 -8.65
#